data_AF-A0A1D1XMZ4-F1
#
_entry.id   AF-A0A1D1XMZ4-F1
#
_cell.length_a   1.000
_cell.length_b   1.000
_cell.length_c   1.000
_cell.angle_alpha   90.00
_cell.angle_beta   90.00
_cell.angle_gamma   90.00
#
_symmetry.space_group_name_H-M   'P 1'
#
loop_
_entity.id
_entity.type
_entity.pdbx_description
1 polymer ?
#
loop_
_entity_poly.entity_id
_entity_poly.type
_entity_poly.pdbx_seq_one_letter_code
_entity_poly.pdbx_strand_id
1 'polypeptide(L)'
;MKGLELEAMEAAARVLSAVLLARRDGAGAEIADPRSLASLVDVLRRGRLESRIAAARAVESIASAGTPESKVQIAEAEGMLAALLGLASDGDGGEPADPAAADAGLSSLAAVASLRRVRPQIVALGAVPALGKLLARASTPAAAAEKALRLMGAAAACTEGRA
;
A
#
# COMPACT_ATOMS: atom_id res chain seq x y z
N MET A 1 2.09 -14.71 -17.65
CA MET A 1 2.69 -15.13 -16.36
C MET A 1 2.11 -16.48 -15.97
N LYS A 2 2.95 -17.50 -15.82
CA LYS A 2 2.52 -18.87 -15.50
C LYS A 2 2.08 -18.93 -14.03
N GLY A 3 1.14 -19.82 -13.68
CA GLY A 3 0.64 -19.94 -12.29
C GLY A 3 1.75 -20.18 -11.26
N LEU A 4 2.75 -20.99 -11.62
CA LEU A 4 3.91 -21.31 -10.78
C LEU A 4 4.78 -20.09 -10.44
N GLU A 5 4.91 -19.13 -11.36
CA GLU A 5 5.68 -17.91 -11.14
C GLU A 5 5.02 -17.03 -10.08
N LEU A 6 3.68 -16.91 -10.10
CA LEU A 6 2.94 -16.15 -9.10
C LEU A 6 3.04 -16.80 -7.72
N GLU A 7 2.92 -18.12 -7.61
CA GLU A 7 3.04 -18.83 -6.33
C GLU A 7 4.42 -18.63 -5.69
N ALA A 8 5.49 -18.62 -6.50
CA ALA A 8 6.83 -18.31 -6.04
C ALA A 8 6.94 -16.86 -5.54
N MET A 9 6.37 -15.90 -6.27
CA MET A 9 6.35 -14.49 -5.86
C MET A 9 5.54 -14.29 -4.57
N GLU A 10 4.44 -14.99 -4.39
CA GLU A 10 3.64 -14.96 -3.16
C GLU A 10 4.43 -15.48 -1.95
N ALA A 11 5.13 -16.61 -2.13
CA ALA A 11 5.99 -17.16 -1.08
C ALA A 11 7.12 -16.18 -0.74
N ALA A 12 7.75 -15.58 -1.76
CA ALA A 12 8.77 -14.57 -1.57
C ALA A 12 8.24 -13.33 -0.84
N ALA A 13 7.05 -12.82 -1.18
CA ALA A 13 6.45 -11.67 -0.51
C ALA A 13 6.18 -11.94 0.98
N ARG A 14 5.71 -13.15 1.32
CA ARG A 14 5.51 -13.56 2.72
C ARG A 14 6.82 -13.63 3.50
N VAL A 15 7.86 -14.24 2.93
CA VAL A 15 9.20 -14.30 3.54
C VAL A 15 9.78 -12.90 3.68
N LEU A 16 9.71 -12.09 2.64
CA LEU A 16 10.23 -10.72 2.63
C LEU A 16 9.58 -9.86 3.71
N SER A 17 8.25 -9.92 3.84
CA SER A 17 7.52 -9.22 4.89
C SER A 17 7.99 -9.63 6.28
N ALA A 18 8.15 -10.93 6.53
CA ALA A 18 8.62 -11.45 7.82
C ALA A 18 10.07 -11.01 8.12
N VAL A 19 10.96 -11.07 7.12
CA VAL A 19 12.36 -10.64 7.27
C VAL A 19 12.44 -9.14 7.56
N LEU A 20 11.69 -8.31 6.81
CA LEU A 20 11.66 -6.87 7.03
C LEU A 20 11.08 -6.48 8.39
N LEU A 21 10.07 -7.21 8.87
CA LEU A 21 9.53 -7.00 10.21
C LEU A 21 10.55 -7.35 11.31
N ALA A 22 11.33 -8.40 11.10
CA ALA A 22 12.40 -8.80 12.01
C ALA A 22 13.60 -7.82 11.96
N ARG A 23 13.87 -7.24 10.79
CA ARG A 23 14.97 -6.29 10.55
C ARG A 23 14.51 -4.85 10.73
N ARG A 24 14.67 -4.31 11.94
CA ARG A 24 14.34 -2.90 12.25
C ARG A 24 15.35 -1.87 11.74
N ASP A 25 16.37 -2.28 10.98
CA ASP A 25 17.59 -1.50 10.72
C ASP A 25 17.67 -0.86 9.32
N GLY A 26 16.55 -0.68 8.61
CA GLY A 26 16.55 0.13 7.38
C GLY A 26 16.97 -0.59 6.10
N ALA A 27 17.10 -1.92 6.12
CA ALA A 27 17.48 -2.73 4.96
C ALA A 27 16.50 -2.67 3.76
N GLY A 28 15.34 -2.00 3.92
CA GLY A 28 14.33 -1.89 2.87
C GLY A 28 14.77 -1.08 1.65
N ALA A 29 15.72 -0.14 1.80
CA ALA A 29 16.11 0.75 0.69
C ALA A 29 16.74 0.00 -0.50
N GLU A 30 17.55 -1.03 -0.23
CA GLU A 30 18.17 -1.87 -1.26
C GLU A 30 17.15 -2.75 -2.00
N ILE A 31 15.97 -2.95 -1.41
CA ILE A 31 14.89 -3.82 -1.91
C ILE A 31 13.91 -3.02 -2.78
N ALA A 32 13.96 -1.68 -2.74
CA ALA A 32 13.11 -0.80 -3.54
C ALA A 32 13.49 -0.77 -5.04
N ASP A 33 14.20 -1.78 -5.55
CA ASP A 33 14.55 -1.85 -6.96
C ASP A 33 13.30 -2.10 -7.84
N PRO A 34 13.29 -1.63 -9.09
CA PRO A 34 12.11 -1.70 -9.96
C PRO A 34 11.54 -3.11 -10.17
N ARG A 35 12.37 -4.16 -10.17
CA ARG A 35 11.90 -5.54 -10.42
C ARG A 35 11.23 -6.13 -9.20
N SER A 36 11.79 -5.88 -8.03
CA SER A 36 11.18 -6.28 -6.75
C SER A 36 9.85 -5.57 -6.56
N LEU A 37 9.79 -4.26 -6.83
CA LEU A 37 8.54 -3.50 -6.78
C LEU A 37 7.50 -4.02 -7.79
N ALA A 38 7.89 -4.30 -9.03
CA ALA A 38 6.98 -4.88 -10.02
C ALA A 38 6.40 -6.23 -9.58
N SER A 39 7.24 -7.09 -8.97
CA SER A 39 6.79 -8.38 -8.44
C SER A 39 5.81 -8.22 -7.27
N LEU A 40 6.06 -7.24 -6.39
CA LEU A 40 5.12 -6.91 -5.31
C LEU A 40 3.79 -6.38 -5.85
N VAL A 41 3.80 -5.58 -6.93
CA VAL A 41 2.57 -5.14 -7.60
C VAL A 41 1.79 -6.33 -8.17
N ASP A 42 2.46 -7.29 -8.79
CA ASP A 42 1.80 -8.50 -9.31
C ASP A 42 1.13 -9.31 -8.20
N VAL A 43 1.81 -9.47 -7.05
CA VAL A 43 1.23 -10.12 -5.87
C VAL A 43 0.06 -9.32 -5.32
N LEU A 44 0.16 -8.00 -5.21
CA LEU A 44 -0.93 -7.14 -4.72
C LEU A 44 -2.20 -7.23 -5.58
N ARG A 45 -2.03 -7.37 -6.90
CA ARG A 45 -3.14 -7.43 -7.87
C ARG A 45 -3.80 -8.80 -7.97
N ARG A 46 -3.00 -9.86 -7.91
CA ARG A 46 -3.44 -11.21 -8.34
C ARG A 46 -3.21 -12.30 -7.31
N GLY A 47 -2.48 -11.99 -6.25
CA GLY A 47 -2.15 -12.95 -5.22
C GLY A 47 -3.36 -13.27 -4.33
N ARG A 48 -3.22 -14.32 -3.54
CA ARG A 48 -4.14 -14.63 -2.45
C ARG A 48 -4.13 -13.52 -1.40
N LEU A 49 -5.23 -13.36 -0.67
CA LEU A 49 -5.42 -12.30 0.33
C LEU A 49 -4.23 -12.19 1.31
N GLU A 50 -3.79 -13.32 1.88
CA GLU A 50 -2.63 -13.35 2.80
C GLU A 50 -1.35 -12.83 2.17
N SER A 51 -1.10 -13.21 0.90
CA SER A 51 0.07 -12.78 0.14
C SER A 51 -0.01 -11.30 -0.24
N ARG A 52 -1.21 -10.80 -0.57
CA ARG A 52 -1.47 -9.36 -0.82
C ARG A 52 -1.22 -8.53 0.45
N ILE A 53 -1.71 -8.98 1.59
CA ILE A 53 -1.46 -8.35 2.90
C ILE A 53 0.04 -8.31 3.21
N ALA A 54 0.74 -9.44 3.00
CA ALA A 54 2.19 -9.50 3.22
C ALA A 54 2.96 -8.56 2.28
N ALA A 55 2.59 -8.50 1.00
CA ALA A 55 3.19 -7.58 0.04
C ALA A 55 3.01 -6.12 0.46
N ALA A 56 1.80 -5.73 0.89
CA ALA A 56 1.55 -4.39 1.42
C ALA A 56 2.44 -4.07 2.63
N ARG A 57 2.51 -4.97 3.63
CA ARG A 57 3.40 -4.80 4.79
C ARG A 57 4.87 -4.70 4.44
N ALA A 58 5.32 -5.40 3.40
CA ALA A 58 6.67 -5.25 2.88
C ALA A 58 6.87 -3.84 2.30
N VAL A 59 5.93 -3.34 1.50
CA VAL A 59 5.96 -1.96 0.98
C VAL A 59 5.95 -0.92 2.10
N GLU A 60 5.10 -1.09 3.12
CA GLU A 60 5.10 -0.22 4.32
C GLU A 60 6.48 -0.20 4.99
N SER A 61 7.10 -1.37 5.16
CA SER A 61 8.40 -1.50 5.81
C SER A 61 9.51 -0.84 4.99
N ILE A 62 9.51 -1.03 3.66
CA ILE A 62 10.42 -0.37 2.72
C ILE A 62 10.23 1.16 2.80
N ALA A 63 9.00 1.64 2.77
CA ALA A 63 8.71 3.07 2.83
C ALA A 63 9.06 3.70 4.18
N SER A 64 8.82 3.00 5.29
CA SER A 64 9.02 3.52 6.64
C SER A 64 10.48 3.55 7.05
N ALA A 65 11.25 2.53 6.64
CA ALA A 65 12.65 2.38 7.01
C ALA A 65 13.62 2.86 5.91
N GLY A 66 13.12 3.13 4.70
CA GLY A 66 13.90 3.56 3.54
C GLY A 66 14.09 5.08 3.42
N THR A 67 14.75 5.49 2.33
CA THR A 67 15.05 6.89 2.04
C THR A 67 13.89 7.59 1.32
N PRO A 68 13.89 8.93 1.18
CA PRO A 68 12.94 9.63 0.32
C PRO A 68 12.91 9.15 -1.13
N GLU A 69 14.01 8.57 -1.63
CA GLU A 69 14.12 7.98 -2.97
C GLU A 69 13.33 6.68 -3.04
N SER A 70 13.42 5.80 -2.04
CA SER A 70 12.61 4.56 -1.99
C SER A 70 11.12 4.85 -2.04
N LYS A 71 10.66 5.90 -1.34
CA LYS A 71 9.24 6.32 -1.39
C LYS A 71 8.81 6.80 -2.78
N VAL A 72 9.72 7.45 -3.52
CA VAL A 72 9.46 7.83 -4.92
C VAL A 72 9.42 6.62 -5.82
N GLN A 73 10.39 5.72 -5.70
CA GLN A 73 10.42 4.48 -6.49
C GLN A 73 9.14 3.65 -6.29
N ILE A 74 8.66 3.53 -5.05
CA ILE A 74 7.37 2.90 -4.74
C ILE A 74 6.22 3.63 -5.44
N ALA A 75 6.19 4.97 -5.40
CA ALA A 75 5.12 5.76 -5.99
C ALA A 75 5.11 5.71 -7.52
N GLU A 76 6.29 5.62 -8.14
CA GLU A 76 6.49 5.54 -9.59
C GLU A 76 6.34 4.11 -10.13
N ALA A 77 6.41 3.09 -9.27
CA ALA A 77 6.15 1.72 -9.66
C ALA A 77 4.73 1.56 -10.20
N GLU A 78 4.61 1.10 -11.45
CA GLU A 78 3.38 1.17 -12.23
C GLU A 78 2.19 0.50 -11.54
N GLY A 79 1.25 1.33 -11.09
CA GLY A 79 0.03 0.94 -10.40
C GLY A 79 0.21 0.29 -9.03
N MET A 80 1.36 0.53 -8.37
CA MET A 80 1.57 0.24 -6.95
C MET A 80 0.56 0.97 -6.08
N LEU A 81 0.47 2.29 -6.22
CA LEU A 81 -0.45 3.12 -5.43
C LEU A 81 -1.92 2.72 -5.64
N ALA A 82 -2.29 2.39 -6.89
CA ALA A 82 -3.64 1.91 -7.22
C ALA A 82 -3.93 0.55 -6.57
N ALA A 83 -2.98 -0.38 -6.61
CA ALA A 83 -3.13 -1.70 -5.99
C ALA A 83 -3.25 -1.61 -4.46
N LEU A 84 -2.48 -0.72 -3.81
CA LEU A 84 -2.60 -0.48 -2.36
C LEU A 84 -3.92 0.19 -1.99
N LEU A 85 -4.39 1.15 -2.79
CA LEU A 85 -5.68 1.81 -2.55
C LEU A 85 -6.85 0.85 -2.75
N GLY A 86 -6.78 0.00 -3.77
CA GLY A 86 -7.74 -1.07 -4.00
C GLY A 86 -7.75 -2.08 -2.85
N LEU A 87 -6.57 -2.54 -2.39
CA LEU A 87 -6.47 -3.41 -1.22
C LEU A 87 -7.09 -2.78 0.04
N ALA A 88 -6.96 -1.46 0.18
CA ALA A 88 -7.48 -0.72 1.32
C ALA A 88 -9.02 -0.56 1.30
N SER A 89 -9.60 -0.44 0.11
CA SER A 89 -10.97 0.08 -0.07
C SER A 89 -11.93 -0.94 -0.68
N ASP A 90 -11.41 -1.84 -1.50
CA ASP A 90 -12.16 -2.80 -2.30
C ASP A 90 -11.90 -4.22 -1.78
N GLY A 91 -12.97 -4.91 -1.37
CA GLY A 91 -12.94 -6.35 -1.14
C GLY A 91 -13.12 -7.11 -2.46
N ASP A 92 -12.79 -8.41 -2.44
CA ASP A 92 -13.02 -9.26 -3.61
C ASP A 92 -14.54 -9.39 -3.87
N GLY A 93 -14.96 -9.22 -5.13
CA GLY A 93 -16.37 -9.39 -5.52
C GLY A 93 -17.32 -8.26 -5.09
N GLY A 94 -16.82 -7.09 -4.68
CA GLY A 94 -17.64 -5.93 -4.29
C GLY A 94 -18.01 -5.87 -2.80
N GLU A 95 -17.47 -6.79 -2.00
CA GLU A 95 -17.61 -6.79 -0.55
C GLU A 95 -16.70 -5.74 0.12
N PRO A 96 -16.92 -5.42 1.41
CA PRO A 96 -15.93 -4.70 2.20
C PRO A 96 -14.57 -5.40 2.17
N ALA A 97 -13.50 -4.60 2.09
CA ALA A 97 -12.15 -5.11 2.25
C ALA A 97 -12.02 -5.81 3.62
N ASP A 98 -11.30 -6.93 3.62
CA ASP A 98 -10.89 -7.59 4.85
C ASP A 98 -10.19 -6.58 5.79
N PRO A 99 -10.48 -6.55 7.10
CA PRO A 99 -9.91 -5.54 8.00
C PRO A 99 -8.38 -5.51 8.01
N ALA A 100 -7.70 -6.65 7.85
CA ALA A 100 -6.25 -6.70 7.82
C ALA A 100 -5.69 -6.23 6.46
N ALA A 101 -6.41 -6.47 5.36
CA ALA A 101 -6.11 -5.89 4.06
C ALA A 101 -6.29 -4.36 4.06
N ALA A 102 -7.41 -3.88 4.61
CA ALA A 102 -7.69 -2.47 4.80
C ALA A 102 -6.56 -1.78 5.59
N ASP A 103 -6.19 -2.35 6.73
CA ASP A 103 -5.13 -1.83 7.58
C ASP A 103 -3.77 -1.82 6.88
N ALA A 104 -3.36 -2.92 6.24
CA ALA A 104 -2.08 -3.02 5.56
C ALA A 104 -1.97 -2.04 4.38
N GLY A 105 -3.03 -1.91 3.56
CA GLY A 105 -3.09 -0.97 2.45
C GLY A 105 -3.00 0.49 2.92
N LEU A 106 -3.76 0.86 3.95
CA LEU A 106 -3.75 2.21 4.52
C LEU A 106 -2.41 2.55 5.18
N SER A 107 -1.82 1.63 5.93
CA SER A 107 -0.50 1.83 6.55
C SER A 107 0.59 2.05 5.51
N SER A 108 0.59 1.25 4.45
CA SER A 108 1.52 1.37 3.33
C SER A 108 1.39 2.73 2.62
N LEU A 109 0.16 3.11 2.27
CA LEU A 109 -0.12 4.40 1.65
C LEU A 109 0.29 5.56 2.55
N ALA A 110 0.04 5.48 3.86
CA ALA A 110 0.42 6.53 4.81
C ALA A 110 1.95 6.67 4.90
N ALA A 111 2.68 5.54 4.93
CA ALA A 111 4.14 5.54 4.94
C ALA A 111 4.71 6.21 3.68
N VAL A 112 4.14 5.93 2.50
CA VAL A 112 4.52 6.54 1.23
C VAL A 112 4.14 8.04 1.18
N ALA A 113 2.91 8.38 1.56
CA ALA A 113 2.36 9.74 1.58
C ALA A 113 3.04 10.68 2.60
N SER A 114 3.82 10.13 3.54
CA SER A 114 4.66 10.93 4.43
C SER A 114 5.61 11.85 3.65
N LEU A 115 6.01 11.46 2.44
CA LEU A 115 6.76 12.29 1.52
C LEU A 115 5.84 13.21 0.70
N ARG A 116 5.94 14.53 0.93
CA ARG A 116 5.03 15.53 0.35
C ARG A 116 4.87 15.44 -1.18
N ARG A 117 5.96 15.22 -1.93
CA ARG A 117 5.93 15.16 -3.40
C ARG A 117 5.13 14.00 -3.98
N VAL A 118 4.85 12.95 -3.20
CA VAL A 118 4.08 11.78 -3.66
C VAL A 118 2.56 11.99 -3.52
N ARG A 119 2.15 12.86 -2.60
CA ARG A 119 0.73 13.04 -2.26
C ARG A 119 -0.16 13.40 -3.46
N PRO A 120 0.24 14.27 -4.41
CA PRO A 120 -0.59 14.54 -5.60
C PRO A 120 -0.92 13.30 -6.42
N GLN A 121 0.01 12.34 -6.53
CA GLN A 121 -0.24 11.08 -7.26
C GLN A 121 -1.31 10.24 -6.56
N ILE A 122 -1.28 10.16 -5.23
CA ILE A 122 -2.30 9.46 -4.44
C ILE A 122 -3.67 10.12 -4.61
N VAL A 123 -3.72 11.46 -4.61
CA VAL A 123 -4.97 12.20 -4.84
C VAL A 123 -5.51 11.95 -6.25
N ALA A 124 -4.67 12.04 -7.27
CA ALA A 124 -5.04 11.84 -8.67
C ALA A 124 -5.63 10.45 -8.96
N LEU A 125 -5.30 9.45 -8.13
CA LEU A 125 -5.87 8.10 -8.21
C LEU A 125 -7.27 7.98 -7.60
N GLY A 126 -7.84 9.06 -7.07
CA GLY A 126 -9.16 9.03 -6.44
C GLY A 126 -9.13 8.54 -5.00
N ALA A 127 -8.01 8.72 -4.28
CA ALA A 127 -7.93 8.36 -2.87
C ALA A 127 -8.99 9.07 -2.01
N VAL A 128 -9.29 10.35 -2.29
CA VAL A 128 -10.28 11.12 -1.50
C VAL A 128 -11.68 10.46 -1.53
N PRO A 129 -12.31 10.22 -2.68
CA PRO A 129 -13.61 9.54 -2.71
C PRO A 129 -13.56 8.09 -2.21
N ALA A 130 -12.46 7.36 -2.42
CA ALA A 130 -12.30 6.00 -1.90
C ALA A 130 -12.27 5.96 -0.37
N LEU A 131 -11.44 6.81 0.24
CA LEU A 131 -11.33 6.92 1.70
C LEU A 131 -12.62 7.47 2.33
N GLY A 132 -13.31 8.40 1.66
CA GLY A 132 -14.61 8.89 2.10
C GLY A 132 -15.66 7.79 2.17
N LYS A 133 -15.75 6.94 1.14
CA LYS A 133 -16.63 5.76 1.14
C LYS A 133 -16.26 4.78 2.26
N LEU A 134 -14.97 4.53 2.47
CA LEU A 134 -14.49 3.67 3.55
C LEU A 134 -14.93 4.21 4.92
N LEU A 135 -14.72 5.50 5.17
CA LEU A 135 -15.07 6.14 6.44
C LEU A 135 -16.58 6.22 6.69
N ALA A 136 -17.40 6.25 5.63
CA ALA A 136 -18.86 6.24 5.75
C ALA A 136 -19.44 4.88 6.21
N ARG A 137 -18.64 3.81 6.21
CA ARG A 137 -19.11 2.47 6.64
C ARG A 137 -19.16 2.40 8.16
N ALA A 138 -20.29 1.99 8.71
CA ALA A 138 -20.46 1.79 10.15
C ALA A 138 -19.54 0.71 10.73
N SER A 139 -19.04 -0.21 9.89
CA SER A 139 -18.16 -1.31 10.29
C SER A 139 -16.67 -0.99 10.22
N THR A 140 -16.29 0.23 9.85
CA THR A 140 -14.86 0.59 9.70
C THR A 140 -14.16 0.57 11.07
N PRO A 141 -13.10 -0.25 11.23
CA PRO A 141 -12.33 -0.28 12.48
C PRO A 141 -11.69 1.08 12.79
N ALA A 142 -11.64 1.46 14.07
CA ALA A 142 -11.07 2.74 14.50
C ALA A 142 -9.62 2.95 14.00
N ALA A 143 -8.80 1.90 14.04
CA ALA A 143 -7.41 1.96 13.56
C ALA A 143 -7.31 2.19 12.05
N ALA A 144 -8.28 1.70 11.27
CA ALA A 144 -8.36 1.96 9.83
C ALA A 144 -8.88 3.38 9.58
N ALA A 145 -9.90 3.82 10.33
CA ALA A 145 -10.43 5.17 10.25
C ALA A 145 -9.35 6.23 10.54
N GLU A 146 -8.54 6.03 11.57
CA GLU A 146 -7.43 6.94 11.89
C GLU A 146 -6.43 7.08 10.73
N LYS A 147 -6.04 5.96 10.11
CA LYS A 147 -5.10 5.98 8.98
C LYS A 147 -5.71 6.61 7.73
N ALA A 148 -6.99 6.33 7.46
CA ALA A 148 -7.74 6.97 6.38
C ALA A 148 -7.84 8.49 6.60
N LEU A 149 -8.11 8.96 7.83
CA LEU A 149 -8.12 10.38 8.18
C LEU A 149 -6.73 11.02 8.02
N ARG A 150 -5.64 10.33 8.42
CA ARG A 150 -4.27 10.82 8.20
C ARG A 150 -3.97 10.99 6.71
N LEU A 151 -4.40 10.05 5.88
CA LEU A 151 -4.27 10.14 4.42
C LEU A 151 -5.10 11.28 3.83
N MET A 152 -6.34 11.47 4.28
CA MET A 152 -7.16 12.62 3.87
C MET A 152 -6.53 13.95 4.29
N GLY A 153 -5.95 14.03 5.49
CA GLY A 153 -5.20 15.21 5.92
C GLY A 153 -3.96 15.47 5.05
N ALA A 154 -3.25 14.42 4.64
CA ALA A 154 -2.15 14.53 3.68
C ALA A 154 -2.62 15.02 2.31
N ALA A 155 -3.76 14.53 1.82
CA ALA A 155 -4.39 14.97 0.58
C ALA A 155 -4.80 16.45 0.64
N ALA A 156 -5.48 16.89 1.70
CA ALA A 156 -5.93 18.27 1.88
C ALA A 156 -4.76 19.28 1.95
N ALA A 157 -3.58 18.84 2.39
CA ALA A 157 -2.36 19.64 2.40
C ALA A 157 -1.79 19.90 0.99
N CYS A 158 -2.29 19.22 -0.04
CA CYS A 158 -1.96 19.45 -1.45
C CYS A 158 -3.07 20.25 -2.14
N THR A 159 -2.70 21.08 -3.12
CA THR A 159 -3.63 21.89 -3.93
C THR A 159 -4.69 21.03 -4.62
N GLU A 160 -4.25 19.89 -5.15
CA GLU A 160 -5.05 18.91 -5.88
C GLU A 160 -6.08 18.23 -4.99
N GLY A 161 -5.80 18.09 -3.69
CA GLY A 161 -6.74 17.50 -2.74
C GLY A 161 -7.79 18.47 -2.21
N ARG A 162 -7.72 19.76 -2.56
CA ARG A 162 -8.70 20.79 -2.19
C ARG A 162 -9.65 21.18 -3.33
N ALA A 163 -9.33 20.77 -4.56
CA ALA A 163 -10.14 21.04 -5.75
C ALA A 163 -11.29 20.04 -5.85
#